data_AF-A0A349W759-F1
#
_entry.id   AF-A0A349W759-F1
#
_cell.length_a   1.000
_cell.length_b   1.000
_cell.length_c   1.000
_cell.angle_alpha   90.00
_cell.angle_beta   90.00
_cell.angle_gamma   90.00
#
_symmetry.space_group_name_H-M   'P 1'
#
loop_
_entity.id
_entity.type
_entity.pdbx_description
1 polymer ?
#
loop_
_entity_poly.entity_id
_entity_poly.type
_entity_poly.pdbx_seq_one_letter_code
_entity_poly.pdbx_strand_id
1 'polypeptide(L)' 'MNTLESMRIDKWLWCARFYKTRSLATEAIGMGRDTINGQAIKASREVRP' A
#
# COMPACT_ATOMS: atom_id res chain seq x y z
N MET A 1 -14.65 -20.60 -5.68
CA MET A 1 -14.30 -19.18 -5.48
C MET A 1 -13.25 -19.09 -4.38
N ASN A 2 -11.98 -18.94 -4.73
CA ASN A 2 -11.00 -18.38 -3.80
C ASN A 2 -10.44 -17.15 -4.50
N THR A 3 -11.21 -16.06 -4.37
CA THR A 3 -10.77 -14.72 -4.67
C THR A 3 -9.55 -14.48 -3.78
N LEU A 4 -8.34 -14.51 -4.34
CA LEU A 4 -7.17 -13.97 -3.67
C LEU A 4 -7.48 -12.49 -3.45
N GLU A 5 -8.00 -12.20 -2.25
CA GLU A 5 -8.54 -10.91 -1.85
C GLU A 5 -7.50 -9.84 -2.11
N SER A 6 -7.76 -9.06 -3.14
CA SER A 6 -6.93 -7.95 -3.54
C SER A 6 -6.90 -6.92 -2.40
N MET A 7 -5.72 -6.68 -1.81
CA MET A 7 -5.58 -5.77 -0.66
C MET A 7 -4.98 -4.44 -1.10
N ARG A 8 -5.55 -3.32 -0.67
CA ARG A 8 -4.92 -2.02 -0.90
C ARG A 8 -3.53 -1.95 -0.29
N ILE A 9 -2.61 -1.28 -0.99
CA ILE A 9 -1.21 -1.17 -0.58
C ILE A 9 -1.03 -0.42 0.74
N ASP A 10 -1.82 0.62 1.00
CA ASP A 10 -1.81 1.34 2.29
C ASP A 10 -2.14 0.42 3.47
N LYS A 11 -3.12 -0.46 3.29
CA LYS A 11 -3.53 -1.47 4.26
C LYS A 11 -2.46 -2.56 4.39
N TRP A 12 -1.91 -3.02 3.28
CA TRP A 12 -0.85 -4.03 3.27
C TRP A 12 0.40 -3.55 4.02
N LEU A 13 0.87 -2.33 3.74
CA LEU A 13 2.05 -1.74 4.38
C LEU A 13 1.89 -1.58 5.89
N TRP A 14 0.68 -1.26 6.36
CA TRP A 14 0.35 -1.23 7.78
C TRP A 14 0.33 -2.65 8.39
N CYS A 15 -0.33 -3.61 7.75
CA CYS A 15 -0.38 -5.00 8.21
C CYS A 15 1.02 -5.64 8.26
N ALA A 16 1.88 -5.32 7.29
CA ALA A 16 3.28 -5.74 7.22
C ALA A 16 4.22 -4.95 8.14
N ARG A 17 3.69 -4.02 8.95
CA ARG A 17 4.41 -3.24 9.98
C ARG A 17 5.48 -2.27 9.47
N PHE A 18 5.42 -1.86 8.20
CA PHE A 18 6.24 -0.74 7.70
C PHE A 18 5.82 0.60 8.32
N TYR A 19 4.51 0.77 8.57
CA TYR A 19 3.95 1.96 9.19
C TYR A 19 3.15 1.62 10.43
N LYS A 20 3.20 2.51 11.44
CA LYS A 20 2.49 2.34 12.71
C LYS A 20 0.96 2.40 12.55
N THR A 21 0.48 3.21 11.59
CA THR A 21 -0.94 3.38 11.29
C THR A 21 -1.16 3.40 9.77
N ARG A 22 -2.38 3.09 9.33
CA ARG A 22 -2.75 3.14 7.90
C ARG A 22 -2.70 4.56 7.33
N SER A 23 -3.00 5.58 8.13
CA SER A 23 -2.92 6.98 7.70
C SER A 23 -1.47 7.38 7.37
N LEU A 24 -0.49 6.95 8.17
CA LEU A 24 0.92 7.20 7.89
C LEU A 24 1.37 6.56 6.57
N ALA A 25 0.91 5.35 6.27
CA ALA A 25 1.17 4.72 4.97
C ALA A 25 0.56 5.54 3.82
N THR A 26 -0.67 6.04 4.00
CA THR A 26 -1.35 6.86 2.98
C THR A 26 -0.62 8.17 2.73
N GLU A 27 -0.15 8.85 3.79
CA GLU A 27 0.63 10.08 3.71
C GLU A 27 1.99 9.85 3.04
N ALA A 28 2.71 8.79 3.42
CA ALA A 28 4.00 8.46 2.82
C ALA A 28 3.90 8.20 1.32
N ILE A 29 2.89 7.44 0.90
CA ILE A 29 2.56 7.22 -0.51
C ILE A 29 2.21 8.54 -1.21
N GLY A 30 1.38 9.38 -0.58
CA GLY A 30 0.98 10.69 -1.13
C GLY A 30 2.15 11.66 -1.30
N MET A 31 3.16 11.57 -0.43
CA MET A 31 4.42 12.31 -0.55
C MET A 31 5.40 11.72 -1.58
N GLY A 32 5.04 10.61 -2.24
CA GLY A 32 5.91 9.94 -3.22
C GLY A 32 7.09 9.19 -2.60
N ARG A 33 7.04 8.86 -1.30
CA ARG A 33 8.11 8.10 -0.62
C ARG A 33 8.12 6.62 -0.99
N ASP A 34 6.96 6.08 -1.36
CA ASP A 34 6.80 4.71 -1.79
C ASP A 34 6.67 4.65 -3.32
N THR A 35 7.49 3.82 -3.95
CA THR A 35 7.46 3.59 -5.40
C THR A 35 7.48 2.10 -5.71
N ILE A 36 6.85 1.72 -6.82
CA ILE A 36 6.96 0.37 -7.40
C ILE A 36 7.65 0.52 -8.74
N ASN A 37 8.78 -0.17 -8.93
CA ASN A 37 9.58 -0.09 -10.15
C ASN A 37 9.92 1.36 -10.56
N GLY A 38 10.19 2.23 -9.57
CA GLY A 38 10.51 3.64 -9.79
C GLY A 38 9.31 4.55 -10.10
N GLN A 39 8.08 4.03 -10.08
CA GLN A 39 6.87 4.84 -10.26
C GLN A 39 6.15 5.08 -8.93
N ALA A 40 5.74 6.32 -8.71
CA ALA A 40 4.89 6.67 -7.58
C ALA A 40 3.55 5.92 -7.68
N ILE A 41 3.06 5.49 -6.53
CA ILE A 41 1.83 4.69 -6.44
C ILE A 41 0.70 5.49 -5.78
N LYS A 42 -0.54 5.07 -6.00
CA LYS A 42 -1.69 5.56 -5.23
C LYS A 42 -1.90 4.66 -4.02
N ALA A 43 -2.23 5.23 -2.86
CA ALA A 43 -2.52 4.49 -1.64
C ALA A 43 -3.66 3.46 -1.80
N SER A 44 -4.58 3.73 -2.73
CA SER A 44 -5.69 2.84 -3.09
C SER A 44 -5.34 1.73 -4.07
N ARG A 45 -4.10 1.66 -4.55
CA ARG A 45 -3.67 0.62 -5.45
C ARG A 45 -3.79 -0.74 -4.76
N GLU A 46 -4.33 -1.69 -5.50
CA GLU A 46 -4.48 -3.07 -5.06
C GLU A 46 -3.18 -3.87 -5.27
N VAL A 47 -2.77 -4.58 -4.23
CA VAL A 47 -1.67 -5.54 -4.23
C VAL A 47 -2.24 -6.89 -4.65
N ARG A 48 -1.61 -7.47 -5.66
CA ARG A 48 -1.91 -8.81 -6.16
C ARG A 48 -0.69 -9.71 -5.89
N PRO A 49 -0.90 -11.00 -5.58
CA PRO A 49 0.19 -11.97 -5.44
C PRO A 49 0.93 -12.20 -6.75
#